data_AF-A0A662J6J6-F1
#
_entry.id   AF-A0A662J6J6-F1
#
_cell.length_a   1.000
_cell.length_b   1.000
_cell.length_c   1.000
_cell.angle_alpha   90.00
_cell.angle_beta   90.00
_cell.angle_gamma   90.00
#
_symmetry.space_group_name_H-M   'P 1'
#
loop_
_entity.id
_entity.type
_entity.pdbx_description
1 polymer ?
#
loop_
_entity_poly.entity_id
_entity_poly.type
_entity_poly.pdbx_seq_one_letter_code
_entity_poly.pdbx_strand_id
1 'polypeptide(L)'
;GDALLSLTVGVPSNFACFYIVGILAHKLRNAIRYALMGILEEAFMLILMVLCYKHGLLPLEIAIAYGIGMAVAIAFTLAYALVKGRRYCNLILACSTGLLIGSIIIGVGVYAYSQFFTLPTGESRLPISAALLWMLWVYITEIPFIISLSPPITEVILKVFVRSEV
;
A
#
# COMPACT_ATOMS: atom_id res chain seq x y z
N GLY A 1 -1.69 -3.76 21.74
CA GLY A 1 -2.26 -2.92 20.67
C GLY A 1 -3.14 -1.85 21.28
N ASP A 2 -3.19 -0.67 20.68
CA ASP A 2 -4.03 0.44 21.13
C ASP A 2 -5.31 0.48 20.29
N ALA A 3 -6.44 0.19 20.95
CA ALA A 3 -7.74 0.14 20.31
C ALA A 3 -8.21 1.51 19.81
N LEU A 4 -7.84 2.60 20.50
CA LEU A 4 -8.20 3.95 20.12
C LEU A 4 -7.46 4.32 18.83
N LEU A 5 -6.15 4.12 18.79
CA LEU A 5 -5.34 4.35 17.58
C LEU A 5 -5.87 3.56 16.39
N SER A 6 -6.24 2.30 16.61
CA SER A 6 -6.80 1.45 15.57
C SER A 6 -8.14 1.99 15.06
N LEU A 7 -9.04 2.42 15.95
CA LEU A 7 -10.34 2.96 15.57
C LEU A 7 -10.24 4.33 14.88
N THR A 8 -9.30 5.18 15.29
CA THR A 8 -9.17 6.55 14.77
C THR A 8 -8.33 6.65 13.50
N VAL A 9 -7.35 5.76 13.32
CA VAL A 9 -6.38 5.85 12.21
C VAL A 9 -6.41 4.60 11.35
N GLY A 10 -6.30 3.40 11.95
CA GLY A 10 -6.19 2.14 11.22
C GLY A 10 -7.46 1.73 10.47
N VAL A 11 -8.62 1.81 11.12
CA VAL A 11 -9.90 1.47 10.48
C VAL A 11 -10.21 2.46 9.35
N PRO A 12 -10.16 3.80 9.55
CA PRO A 12 -10.38 4.76 8.48
C PRO A 12 -9.43 4.61 7.30
N SER A 13 -8.13 4.35 7.53
CA SER A 13 -7.16 4.17 6.44
C SER A 13 -7.49 2.95 5.58
N ASN A 14 -7.88 1.83 6.21
CA ASN A 14 -8.24 0.60 5.51
C ASN A 14 -9.51 0.79 4.70
N PHE A 15 -10.52 1.44 5.28
CA PHE A 15 -11.75 1.79 4.55
C PHE A 15 -11.45 2.69 3.35
N ALA A 16 -10.65 3.74 3.52
CA ALA A 16 -10.26 4.63 2.43
C ALA A 16 -9.50 3.86 1.33
N CYS A 17 -8.52 3.04 1.71
CA CYS A 17 -7.76 2.20 0.80
C CYS A 17 -8.68 1.32 -0.05
N PHE A 18 -9.48 0.44 0.56
CA PHE A 18 -10.32 -0.50 -0.18
C PHE A 18 -11.44 0.18 -0.96
N TYR A 19 -11.98 1.29 -0.46
CA TYR A 19 -12.96 2.08 -1.19
C TYR A 19 -12.38 2.66 -2.48
N ILE A 20 -11.17 3.22 -2.42
CA ILE A 20 -10.44 3.73 -3.59
C ILE A 20 -10.09 2.60 -4.55
N VAL A 21 -9.63 1.45 -4.05
CA VAL A 21 -9.39 0.25 -4.88
C VAL A 21 -10.65 -0.11 -5.66
N GLY A 22 -11.81 -0.20 -4.98
CA GLY A 22 -13.08 -0.51 -5.62
C GLY A 22 -13.48 0.49 -6.70
N ILE A 23 -13.35 1.79 -6.41
CA ILE A 23 -13.67 2.85 -7.39
C ILE A 23 -12.76 2.76 -8.62
N LEU A 24 -11.45 2.62 -8.42
CA LEU A 24 -10.48 2.60 -9.51
C LEU A 24 -10.60 1.31 -10.32
N ALA A 25 -10.76 0.16 -9.67
CA ALA A 25 -10.98 -1.12 -10.35
C ALA A 25 -12.23 -1.08 -11.24
N HIS A 26 -13.30 -0.40 -10.82
CA HIS A 26 -14.53 -0.25 -11.61
C HIS A 26 -14.40 0.79 -12.73
N LYS A 27 -13.74 1.93 -12.48
CA LYS A 27 -13.64 3.03 -13.47
C LYS A 27 -12.57 2.79 -14.54
N LEU A 28 -11.46 2.15 -14.17
CA LEU A 28 -10.33 1.96 -15.06
C LEU A 28 -10.54 0.73 -15.94
N ARG A 29 -10.45 0.92 -17.25
CA ARG A 29 -10.44 -0.20 -18.20
C ARG A 29 -9.13 -0.99 -18.12
N ASN A 30 -9.18 -2.25 -18.51
CA ASN A 30 -8.00 -3.08 -18.62
C ASN A 30 -7.04 -2.60 -19.72
N ALA A 31 -5.93 -1.99 -19.32
CA ALA A 31 -4.90 -1.50 -20.23
C ALA A 31 -3.51 -1.60 -19.59
N ILE A 32 -2.52 -1.99 -20.40
CA ILE A 32 -1.12 -2.18 -19.95
C ILE A 32 -0.54 -0.91 -19.31
N ARG A 33 -1.00 0.28 -19.75
CA ARG A 33 -0.57 1.57 -19.19
C ARG A 33 -0.82 1.68 -17.69
N TYR A 34 -1.84 1.02 -17.15
CA TYR A 34 -2.13 1.06 -15.71
C TYR A 34 -1.16 0.17 -14.92
N ALA A 35 -0.71 -0.96 -15.48
CA ALA A 35 0.39 -1.71 -14.87
C ALA A 35 1.68 -0.89 -14.87
N LEU A 36 1.97 -0.16 -15.95
CA LEU A 36 3.13 0.76 -15.99
C LEU A 36 3.01 1.87 -14.94
N MET A 37 1.83 2.48 -14.78
CA MET A 37 1.59 3.47 -13.74
C MET A 37 1.77 2.89 -12.33
N GLY A 38 1.32 1.66 -12.07
CA GLY A 38 1.53 0.99 -10.79
C GLY A 38 3.02 0.76 -10.50
N ILE A 39 3.79 0.33 -11.51
CA ILE A 39 5.26 0.21 -11.40
C ILE A 39 5.90 1.59 -11.13
N LEU A 40 5.39 2.67 -11.74
CA LEU A 40 5.87 4.02 -11.46
C LEU A 40 5.57 4.46 -10.02
N GLU A 41 4.41 4.12 -9.46
CA GLU A 41 4.08 4.37 -8.05
C GLU A 41 5.00 3.58 -7.11
N GLU A 42 5.25 2.30 -7.41
CA GLU A 42 6.22 1.48 -6.68
C GLU A 42 7.64 2.04 -6.77
N ALA A 43 8.09 2.44 -7.97
CA ALA A 43 9.39 3.03 -8.19
C ALA A 43 9.54 4.38 -7.46
N PHE A 44 8.48 5.19 -7.43
CA PHE A 44 8.45 6.42 -6.64
C PHE A 44 8.67 6.14 -5.15
N MET A 45 7.98 5.14 -4.60
CA MET A 45 8.14 4.75 -3.19
C MET A 45 9.54 4.18 -2.90
N LEU A 46 10.13 3.44 -3.85
CA LEU A 46 11.51 2.97 -3.74
C LEU A 46 12.51 4.14 -3.72
N ILE A 47 12.33 5.13 -4.61
CA ILE A 47 13.17 6.34 -4.63
C ILE A 47 13.05 7.09 -3.31
N LEU A 48 11.81 7.25 -2.80
CA LEU A 48 11.56 7.94 -1.54
C LEU A 48 12.24 7.23 -0.35
N MET A 49 12.22 5.90 -0.33
CA MET A 49 12.96 5.10 0.66
C MET A 49 14.48 5.34 0.56
N VAL A 50 15.05 5.33 -0.64
CA VAL A 50 16.49 5.59 -0.85
C VAL A 50 16.88 6.99 -0.40
N LEU A 51 16.04 7.99 -0.65
CA LEU A 51 16.25 9.36 -0.16
C LEU A 51 16.23 9.40 1.38
N CYS A 52 15.28 8.72 2.03
CA CYS A 52 15.23 8.64 3.49
C CYS A 52 16.49 7.99 4.08
N TYR A 53 17.02 6.94 3.45
CA TYR A 53 18.30 6.34 3.83
C TYR A 53 19.46 7.33 3.69
N LYS A 54 19.58 8.01 2.55
CA LYS A 54 20.66 8.98 2.30
C LYS A 54 20.66 10.15 3.28
N HIS A 55 19.49 10.58 3.75
CA HIS A 55 19.34 11.64 4.74
C HIS A 55 19.46 11.15 6.19
N GLY A 56 19.79 9.87 6.42
CA GLY A 56 19.99 9.31 7.76
C GLY A 56 18.68 9.07 8.55
N LEU A 57 17.52 9.10 7.88
CA LEU A 57 16.22 8.81 8.50
C LEU A 57 15.95 7.30 8.65
N LEU A 58 16.65 6.48 7.87
CA LEU A 58 16.55 5.02 7.90
C LEU A 58 17.93 4.40 8.15
N PRO A 59 18.09 3.48 9.11
CA PRO A 59 19.29 2.67 9.23
C PRO A 59 19.38 1.67 8.06
N LEU A 60 20.60 1.25 7.74
CA LEU A 60 20.88 0.35 6.61
C LEU A 60 20.06 -0.94 6.66
N GLU A 61 19.90 -1.54 7.85
CA GLU A 61 19.16 -2.79 8.03
C GLU A 61 17.70 -2.67 7.61
N ILE A 62 17.04 -1.58 8.02
CA ILE A 62 15.64 -1.29 7.66
C ILE A 62 15.54 -0.96 6.17
N ALA A 63 16.49 -0.19 5.62
CA ALA A 63 16.51 0.13 4.20
C ALA A 63 16.67 -1.13 3.32
N ILE A 64 17.50 -2.09 3.72
CA ILE A 64 17.63 -3.39 3.04
C ILE A 64 16.31 -4.16 3.10
N ALA A 65 15.70 -4.27 4.28
CA ALA A 65 14.42 -4.96 4.44
C ALA A 65 13.32 -4.34 3.55
N TYR A 66 13.26 -3.02 3.51
CA TYR A 66 12.33 -2.28 2.66
C TYR A 66 12.64 -2.48 1.17
N GLY A 67 13.92 -2.52 0.81
CA GLY A 67 14.35 -2.79 -0.56
C GLY A 67 13.93 -4.17 -1.04
N ILE A 68 14.03 -5.18 -0.18
CA ILE A 68 13.54 -6.53 -0.45
C ILE A 68 12.01 -6.51 -0.61
N GLY A 69 11.27 -5.87 0.29
CA GLY A 69 9.81 -5.75 0.20
C GLY A 69 9.36 -5.14 -1.13
N MET A 70 9.99 -4.03 -1.54
CA MET A 70 9.70 -3.38 -2.83
C MET A 70 10.11 -4.23 -4.03
N ALA A 71 11.25 -4.93 -3.97
CA ALA A 71 11.67 -5.83 -5.04
C ALA A 71 10.66 -6.98 -5.23
N VAL A 72 10.14 -7.54 -4.13
CA VAL A 72 9.10 -8.57 -4.17
C VAL A 72 7.80 -8.01 -4.74
N ALA A 73 7.40 -6.79 -4.35
CA ALA A 73 6.22 -6.12 -4.90
C ALA A 73 6.31 -5.94 -6.42
N ILE A 74 7.42 -5.37 -6.91
CA ILE A 74 7.68 -5.16 -8.33
C ILE A 74 7.71 -6.50 -9.08
N ALA A 75 8.29 -7.53 -8.49
CA ALA A 75 8.31 -8.87 -9.07
C ALA A 75 6.89 -9.44 -9.24
N PHE A 76 6.01 -9.30 -8.24
CA PHE A 76 4.61 -9.70 -8.37
C PHE A 76 3.89 -8.88 -9.44
N THR A 77 4.05 -7.56 -9.44
CA THR A 77 3.45 -6.67 -10.43
C THR A 77 3.84 -7.07 -11.86
N LEU A 78 5.13 -7.31 -12.09
CA LEU A 78 5.63 -7.78 -13.38
C LEU A 78 5.12 -9.18 -13.73
N ALA A 79 5.12 -10.12 -12.78
CA ALA A 79 4.63 -11.47 -13.01
C ALA A 79 3.15 -11.46 -13.44
N TYR A 80 2.30 -10.70 -12.77
CA TYR A 80 0.89 -10.57 -13.15
C TYR A 80 0.72 -9.87 -14.51
N ALA A 81 1.48 -8.80 -14.76
CA ALA A 81 1.43 -8.09 -16.04
C ALA A 81 1.85 -8.98 -17.23
N LEU A 82 2.86 -9.84 -17.05
CA LEU A 82 3.39 -10.72 -18.09
C LEU A 82 2.56 -12.01 -18.26
N VAL A 83 2.17 -12.67 -17.17
CA VAL A 83 1.50 -13.99 -17.22
C VAL A 83 0.00 -13.85 -17.53
N LYS A 84 -0.67 -12.87 -16.94
CA LYS A 84 -2.12 -12.67 -17.08
C LYS A 84 -2.48 -11.54 -18.04
N GLY A 85 -1.47 -10.90 -18.65
CA GLY A 85 -1.62 -9.86 -19.63
C GLY A 85 -2.45 -8.68 -19.10
N ARG A 86 -3.32 -8.14 -19.95
CA ARG A 86 -4.09 -6.91 -19.66
C ARG A 86 -5.18 -7.06 -18.61
N ARG A 87 -5.50 -8.28 -18.18
CA ARG A 87 -6.72 -8.60 -17.42
C ARG A 87 -6.77 -8.01 -16.00
N TYR A 88 -5.61 -7.76 -15.39
CA TYR A 88 -5.49 -7.25 -14.02
C TYR A 88 -4.70 -5.93 -13.94
N CYS A 89 -4.36 -5.32 -15.07
CA CYS A 89 -3.53 -4.11 -15.06
C CYS A 89 -4.22 -2.92 -14.38
N ASN A 90 -5.55 -2.83 -14.46
CA ASN A 90 -6.31 -1.81 -13.75
C ASN A 90 -6.31 -2.04 -12.23
N LEU A 91 -6.40 -3.31 -11.82
CA LEU A 91 -6.41 -3.73 -10.42
C LEU A 91 -5.06 -3.48 -9.75
N ILE A 92 -3.95 -3.75 -10.45
CA ILE A 92 -2.59 -3.45 -9.96
C ILE A 92 -2.48 -1.97 -9.56
N LEU A 93 -2.86 -1.05 -10.46
CA LEU A 93 -2.84 0.37 -10.16
C LEU A 93 -3.81 0.71 -9.03
N ALA A 94 -5.03 0.19 -9.08
CA ALA A 94 -6.03 0.43 -8.05
C ALA A 94 -5.53 0.05 -6.64
N CYS A 95 -4.89 -1.12 -6.51
CA CYS A 95 -4.27 -1.61 -5.28
C CYS A 95 -3.12 -0.70 -4.82
N SER A 96 -2.22 -0.33 -5.72
CA SER A 96 -1.08 0.54 -5.41
C SER A 96 -1.55 1.94 -4.96
N THR A 97 -2.43 2.59 -5.72
CA THR A 97 -2.95 3.92 -5.39
C THR A 97 -3.80 3.90 -4.11
N GLY A 98 -4.65 2.88 -3.94
CA GLY A 98 -5.46 2.73 -2.73
C GLY A 98 -4.58 2.58 -1.49
N LEU A 99 -3.54 1.76 -1.57
CA LEU A 99 -2.59 1.57 -0.48
C LEU A 99 -1.76 2.82 -0.21
N LEU A 100 -1.35 3.56 -1.25
CA LEU A 100 -0.64 4.83 -1.10
C LEU A 100 -1.47 5.84 -0.30
N ILE A 101 -2.76 5.97 -0.61
CA ILE A 101 -3.64 6.88 0.14
C ILE A 101 -3.86 6.37 1.57
N GLY A 102 -4.08 5.07 1.74
CA GLY A 102 -4.18 4.46 3.07
C GLY A 102 -2.94 4.69 3.93
N SER A 103 -1.74 4.52 3.36
CA SER A 103 -0.48 4.71 4.07
C SER A 103 -0.21 6.17 4.42
N ILE A 104 -0.62 7.12 3.58
CA ILE A 104 -0.58 8.56 3.89
C ILE A 104 -1.47 8.85 5.11
N ILE A 105 -2.69 8.31 5.13
CA ILE A 105 -3.61 8.48 6.26
C ILE A 105 -2.99 7.89 7.54
N ILE A 106 -2.37 6.69 7.47
CA ILE A 106 -1.67 6.12 8.62
C ILE A 106 -0.52 7.03 9.07
N GLY A 107 0.34 7.45 8.15
CA GLY A 107 1.51 8.27 8.49
C GLY A 107 1.10 9.56 9.20
N VAL A 108 0.18 10.32 8.61
CA VAL A 108 -0.36 11.56 9.21
C VAL A 108 -1.10 11.27 10.51
N GLY A 109 -1.93 10.22 10.54
CA GLY A 109 -2.74 9.85 11.68
C GLY A 109 -1.92 9.43 12.89
N VAL A 110 -0.90 8.59 12.71
CA VAL A 110 0.01 8.16 13.78
C VAL A 110 0.82 9.34 14.31
N TYR A 111 1.33 10.19 13.42
CA TYR A 111 2.00 11.43 13.83
C TYR A 111 1.08 12.33 14.67
N ALA A 112 -0.14 12.58 14.19
CA ALA A 112 -1.11 13.42 14.90
C ALA A 112 -1.51 12.80 16.24
N TYR A 113 -1.77 11.49 16.27
CA TYR A 113 -2.08 10.75 17.49
C TYR A 113 -0.97 10.88 18.53
N SER A 114 0.29 10.77 18.10
CA SER A 114 1.47 10.90 18.98
C SER A 114 1.58 12.26 19.68
N GLN A 115 0.96 13.31 19.14
CA GLN A 115 0.99 14.65 19.76
C GLN A 115 0.07 14.74 20.98
N PHE A 116 -1.00 13.93 21.01
CA PHE A 116 -2.02 13.96 22.06
C PHE A 116 -1.96 12.75 22.99
N PHE A 117 -1.50 11.60 22.48
CA PHE A 117 -1.48 10.33 23.18
C PHE A 117 -0.12 9.63 23.03
N THR A 118 0.21 8.78 24.00
CA THR A 118 1.40 7.93 23.95
C THR A 118 1.13 6.72 23.07
N LEU A 119 2.05 6.41 22.15
CA LEU A 119 1.96 5.21 21.33
C LEU A 119 2.09 3.94 22.19
N PRO A 120 1.62 2.78 21.69
CA PRO A 120 1.84 1.48 22.35
C PRO A 120 3.31 1.18 22.65
N THR A 121 4.23 1.78 21.88
CA THR A 121 5.69 1.65 22.03
C THR A 121 6.25 2.54 23.14
N GLY A 122 5.43 3.39 23.77
CA GLY A 122 5.83 4.31 24.83
C GLY A 122 6.29 5.69 24.34
N GLU A 123 6.38 5.90 23.02
CA GLU A 123 6.80 7.18 22.46
C GLU A 123 5.65 8.18 22.35
N SER A 124 5.96 9.47 22.50
CA SER A 124 5.02 10.58 22.33
C SER A 124 5.75 11.77 21.69
N ARG A 125 4.99 12.68 21.07
CA ARG A 125 5.48 13.88 20.39
C ARG A 125 6.55 13.56 19.34
N LEU A 126 6.21 12.63 18.45
CA LEU A 126 7.10 12.22 17.37
C LEU A 126 7.39 13.42 16.43
N PRO A 127 8.58 13.47 15.82
CA PRO A 127 8.90 14.45 14.80
C PRO A 127 8.05 14.23 13.54
N ILE A 128 7.90 15.27 12.71
CA ILE A 128 7.12 15.18 11.46
C ILE A 128 7.68 14.13 10.49
N SER A 129 8.98 13.83 10.56
CA SER A 129 9.60 12.73 9.80
C SER A 129 8.99 11.37 10.11
N ALA A 130 8.44 11.17 11.32
CA ALA A 130 7.75 9.93 11.68
C ALA A 130 6.52 9.69 10.79
N ALA A 131 5.81 10.74 10.35
CA ALA A 131 4.69 10.59 9.44
C ALA A 131 5.13 9.94 8.11
N LEU A 132 6.26 10.41 7.57
CA LEU A 132 6.85 9.88 6.34
C LEU A 132 7.35 8.44 6.54
N LEU A 133 8.01 8.15 7.66
CA LEU A 133 8.54 6.82 7.96
C LEU A 133 7.42 5.79 8.15
N TRP A 134 6.35 6.14 8.85
CA TRP A 134 5.18 5.26 9.01
C TRP A 134 4.45 5.04 7.69
N MET A 135 4.29 6.09 6.88
CA MET A 135 3.73 5.96 5.53
C MET A 135 4.55 4.99 4.67
N LEU A 136 5.88 5.14 4.66
CA LEU A 136 6.78 4.24 3.93
C LEU A 136 6.66 2.81 4.43
N TRP A 137 6.72 2.62 5.76
CA TRP A 137 6.61 1.30 6.36
C TRP A 137 5.31 0.59 5.97
N VAL A 138 4.15 1.25 6.10
CA VAL A 138 2.86 0.65 5.73
C VAL A 138 2.84 0.29 4.26
N TYR A 139 3.21 1.21 3.37
CA TYR A 139 3.14 0.94 1.94
C TYR A 139 4.04 -0.24 1.55
N ILE A 140 5.31 -0.21 1.97
CA ILE A 140 6.32 -1.19 1.55
C ILE A 140 6.00 -2.59 2.09
N THR A 141 5.48 -2.68 3.30
CA THR A 141 5.14 -3.99 3.91
C THR A 141 3.84 -4.56 3.36
N GLU A 142 2.87 -3.74 2.98
CA GLU A 142 1.54 -4.21 2.55
C GLU A 142 1.41 -4.39 1.03
N ILE A 143 2.19 -3.66 0.22
CA ILE A 143 2.07 -3.70 -1.25
C ILE A 143 2.28 -5.11 -1.85
N PRO A 144 3.23 -5.95 -1.39
CA PRO A 144 3.40 -7.29 -1.95
C PRO A 144 2.17 -8.17 -1.67
N PHE A 145 1.52 -7.99 -0.52
CA PHE A 145 0.36 -8.78 -0.14
C PHE A 145 -0.88 -8.37 -0.93
N ILE A 146 -1.17 -7.07 -1.03
CA ILE A 146 -2.37 -6.63 -1.75
C ILE A 146 -2.28 -6.97 -3.25
N ILE A 147 -1.10 -6.85 -3.88
CA ILE A 147 -0.93 -7.17 -5.30
C ILE A 147 -0.96 -8.68 -5.55
N SER A 148 -0.40 -9.49 -4.64
CA SER A 148 -0.43 -10.95 -4.78
C SER A 148 -1.82 -11.55 -4.49
N LEU A 149 -2.56 -11.00 -3.55
CA LEU A 149 -3.85 -11.56 -3.12
C LEU A 149 -5.06 -10.98 -3.86
N SER A 150 -5.03 -9.72 -4.28
CA SER A 150 -6.22 -9.10 -4.90
C SER A 150 -6.67 -9.76 -6.20
N PRO A 151 -5.77 -10.09 -7.16
CA PRO A 151 -6.17 -10.80 -8.39
C PRO A 151 -6.84 -12.17 -8.14
N PRO A 152 -6.25 -13.11 -7.37
CA PRO A 152 -6.89 -14.41 -7.13
C PRO A 152 -8.19 -14.28 -6.33
N ILE A 153 -8.27 -13.38 -5.35
CA ILE A 153 -9.50 -13.13 -4.60
C ILE A 153 -10.61 -12.64 -5.53
N THR A 154 -10.29 -11.67 -6.40
CA THR A 154 -11.26 -11.13 -7.36
C THR A 154 -11.72 -12.20 -8.36
N GLU A 155 -10.81 -13.07 -8.84
CA GLU A 155 -11.17 -14.21 -9.69
C GLU A 155 -12.17 -15.15 -9.01
N VAL A 156 -11.93 -15.51 -7.75
CA VAL A 156 -12.79 -16.43 -7.00
C VAL A 156 -14.15 -15.79 -6.74
N ILE A 157 -14.18 -14.54 -6.28
CA ILE A 157 -15.42 -13.80 -6.00
C ILE A 157 -16.25 -13.69 -7.28
N LEU A 158 -15.65 -13.26 -8.39
CA LEU A 158 -16.39 -13.17 -9.66
C LEU A 158 -16.93 -14.53 -10.11
N LYS A 159 -16.19 -15.63 -9.93
CA LYS A 159 -16.69 -16.97 -10.26
C LYS A 159 -17.85 -17.41 -9.38
N VAL A 160 -17.85 -17.06 -8.10
CA VAL A 160 -18.93 -17.44 -7.17
C VAL A 160 -20.19 -16.61 -7.41
N PHE A 161 -20.05 -15.29 -7.48
CA PHE A 161 -21.19 -14.39 -7.61
C PHE A 161 -21.82 -14.42 -9.02
N VAL A 162 -21.03 -14.47 -10.09
CA VAL A 162 -21.58 -14.57 -11.46
C VAL A 162 -22.27 -15.92 -11.69
N ARG A 163 -21.85 -16.99 -10.99
CA ARG A 163 -22.49 -18.31 -11.06
C ARG A 163 -23.77 -18.40 -10.21
N SER A 164 -24.04 -17.42 -9.34
CA SER A 164 -25.29 -17.37 -8.57
C SER A 164 -26.43 -16.63 -9.28
N GLU A 165 -26.13 -15.94 -10.39
CA GLU A 165 -27.11 -15.19 -11.20
C GLU A 165 -27.53 -15.93 -12.49
N VAL A 166 -27.06 -17.15 -12.71
CA VAL A 166 -27.40 -18.03 -13.87
C VAL A 166 -28.01 -19.33 -13.36
#